data_AF-A0A7K3PW90-F1
#
_entry.id   AF-A0A7K3PW90-F1
#
_cell.length_a   1.000
_cell.length_b   1.000
_cell.length_c   1.000
_cell.angle_alpha   90.00
_cell.angle_beta   90.00
_cell.angle_gamma   90.00
#
_symmetry.space_group_name_H-M   'P 1'
#
loop_
_entity.id
_entity.type
_entity.pdbx_description
1 polymer ?
#
loop_
_entity_poly.entity_id
_entity_poly.type
_entity_poly.pdbx_seq_one_letter_code
_entity_poly.pdbx_strand_id
1 'polypeptide(L)' 'MPTPPTPIRAHCPSCRAPRPVRRVGTATVRGEQRALLECRDMACELVWAHRTDPRPAANPAA' A
#
# COMPACT_ATOMS: atom_id res chain seq x y z
N MET A 1 3.45 -22.21 13.17
CA MET A 1 2.37 -21.20 13.28
C MET A 1 2.55 -20.21 12.13
N PRO A 2 1.54 -19.94 11.29
CA PRO A 2 1.66 -18.90 10.27
C PRO A 2 1.76 -17.54 10.99
N THR A 3 2.82 -16.79 10.72
CA THR A 3 2.97 -15.42 11.21
C THR A 3 1.80 -14.58 10.72
N PRO A 4 1.12 -13.82 11.60
CA PRO A 4 0.06 -12.92 11.16
C PRO A 4 0.66 -11.93 10.15
N PRO A 5 -0.02 -11.66 9.03
CA PRO A 5 0.50 -10.74 8.03
C PRO A 5 0.72 -9.38 8.67
N THR A 6 1.95 -8.88 8.61
CA THR A 6 2.30 -7.58 9.15
C THR A 6 1.39 -6.52 8.52
N PRO A 7 0.69 -5.70 9.32
CA PRO A 7 -0.20 -4.69 8.77
C PRO A 7 0.60 -3.70 7.92
N ILE A 8 0.25 -3.60 6.65
CA ILE A 8 0.86 -2.66 5.72
C ILE A 8 0.45 -1.26 6.19
N ARG A 9 1.42 -0.36 6.34
CA ARG A 9 1.18 1.07 6.60
C ARG A 9 1.57 1.86 5.35
N ALA A 10 0.70 2.76 4.94
CA ALA A 10 0.97 3.68 3.84
C ALA A 10 0.40 5.06 4.15
N HIS A 11 0.94 6.09 3.49
CA HIS A 11 0.39 7.43 3.59
C HIS A 11 -0.97 7.48 2.89
N CYS A 12 -2.03 7.79 3.63
CA CYS A 12 -3.37 7.95 3.08
C CYS A 12 -3.54 9.38 2.53
N PRO A 13 -3.88 9.57 1.24
CA PRO A 13 -4.07 10.91 0.66
C PRO A 13 -5.21 11.71 1.31
N SER A 14 -6.27 11.05 1.78
CA SER A 14 -7.40 11.71 2.45
C SER A 14 -7.04 12.09 3.89
N CYS A 15 -6.54 11.15 4.69
CA CYS A 15 -6.14 11.44 6.08
C CYS A 15 -4.86 12.29 6.20
N ARG A 16 -4.10 12.43 5.11
CA ARG A 16 -2.78 13.10 5.06
C ARG A 16 -1.80 12.59 6.12
N ALA A 17 -1.91 11.32 6.49
CA ALA A 17 -1.14 10.69 7.56
C ALA A 17 -0.82 9.22 7.22
N PRO A 18 0.24 8.63 7.82
CA PRO A 18 0.47 7.19 7.76
C PRO A 18 -0.67 6.43 8.45
N ARG A 19 -1.36 5.57 7.71
CA ARG A 19 -2.49 4.78 8.22
C ARG A 19 -2.30 3.29 7.93
N PRO A 20 -2.91 2.40 8.74
CA PRO A 20 -3.04 1.00 8.37
C PRO A 20 -3.86 0.91 7.09
N VAL A 21 -3.36 0.13 6.13
CA VAL A 21 -4.00 -0.08 4.84
C VAL A 21 -4.15 -1.55 4.54
N ARG A 22 -5.15 -1.88 3.72
CA ARG A 22 -5.38 -3.23 3.21
C ARG A 22 -5.20 -3.24 1.70
N ARG A 23 -4.49 -4.23 1.17
CA ARG A 23 -4.50 -4.47 -0.28
C ARG A 23 -5.84 -5.07 -0.68
N VAL A 24 -6.55 -4.39 -1.58
CA VAL A 24 -7.88 -4.82 -2.05
C VAL A 24 -7.88 -5.33 -3.49
N GLY A 25 -6.79 -5.10 -4.23
CA GLY A 25 -6.66 -5.63 -5.58
C GLY A 25 -5.49 -5.04 -6.36
N THR A 26 -5.65 -5.02 -7.68
CA THR A 26 -4.76 -4.38 -8.63
C THR A 26 -5.57 -3.60 -9.67
N ALA A 27 -4.98 -2.53 -10.22
CA ALA A 27 -5.54 -1.76 -11.32
C ALA A 27 -4.44 -1.42 -12.33
N THR A 28 -4.81 -1.33 -13.60
CA THR A 28 -3.91 -0.88 -14.66
C THR A 28 -3.95 0.64 -14.75
N VAL A 29 -2.84 1.30 -14.44
CA VAL A 29 -2.70 2.77 -14.52
C VAL A 29 -1.57 3.08 -15.50
N ARG A 30 -1.87 3.78 -16.60
CA ARG A 30 -0.91 4.10 -17.68
C ARG A 30 -0.19 2.86 -18.26
N GLY A 31 -0.92 1.75 -18.39
CA GLY A 31 -0.38 0.49 -18.92
C GLY A 31 0.36 -0.38 -17.89
N GLU A 32 0.54 0.09 -16.65
CA GLU A 32 1.23 -0.66 -15.59
C GLU A 32 0.25 -1.19 -14.55
N GLN A 33 0.44 -2.44 -14.11
CA GLN A 33 -0.30 -2.98 -12.97
C GLN A 33 0.18 -2.36 -11.66
N ARG A 34 -0.74 -1.77 -10.91
CA ARG A 34 -0.51 -1.14 -9.60
C ARG A 34 -1.39 -1.80 -8.54
N ALA A 35 -0.86 -1.96 -7.33
CA ALA A 35 -1.64 -2.47 -6.21
C ALA A 35 -2.65 -1.41 -5.74
N LEU A 36 -3.88 -1.82 -5.46
CA LEU A 36 -4.87 -0.96 -4.82
C LEU A 36 -4.83 -1.16 -3.31
N LEU A 37 -4.77 -0.05 -2.58
CA LEU A 37 -4.78 0.01 -1.12
C LEU A 37 -6.03 0.72 -0.64
N GLU A 38 -6.63 0.19 0.42
CA GLU A 38 -7.76 0.75 1.16
C GLU A 38 -7.28 1.27 2.51
N CYS A 39 -7.68 2.49 2.89
CA CYS A 39 -7.45 3.02 4.23
C CYS A 39 -8.36 2.31 5.23
N ARG A 40 -7.79 1.77 6.31
CA ARG A 40 -8.54 1.09 7.39
C ARG A 40 -8.83 2.01 8.58
N ASP A 41 -8.70 3.32 8.39
CA ASP A 41 -9.12 4.32 9.37
C ASP A 41 -10.65 4.45 9.34
N MET A 42 -11.29 4.45 10.51
CA MET A 42 -12.73 4.15 10.69
C MET A 42 -13.68 4.94 9.77
N ALA A 43 -13.34 6.17 9.39
CA ALA A 43 -14.20 7.02 8.56
C ALA A 43 -13.67 7.27 7.14
N CYS A 44 -12.46 6.80 6.82
CA CYS A 44 -11.80 7.19 5.58
C CYS A 44 -12.23 6.34 4.39
N GLU A 45 -12.11 5.01 4.52
CA GLU A 45 -12.44 3.98 3.51
C GLU A 45 -11.92 4.26 2.08
N LEU A 46 -10.96 5.16 1.92
CA LEU A 46 -10.44 5.58 0.62
C LEU A 46 -9.66 4.42 -0.01
N VAL A 47 -9.94 4.14 -1.29
CA VAL A 47 -9.15 3.23 -2.11
C VAL A 47 -8.31 4.01 -3.11
N TRP A 48 -7.01 3.72 -3.19
CA TRP A 48 -6.09 4.35 -4.15
C TRP A 48 -5.03 3.39 -4.69
N ALA A 49 -4.51 3.71 -5.88
CA ALA A 49 -3.39 2.99 -6.45
C ALA A 49 -2.08 3.37 -5.73
N HIS A 50 -1.40 2.36 -5.18
CA HIS A 50 -0.09 2.54 -4.57
C HIS A 50 0.97 2.71 -5.64
N ARG A 51 1.67 3.85 -5.58
CA ARG A 51 2.94 4.01 -6.29
C ARG A 51 3.98 3.22 -5.51
N THR A 52 4.20 1.97 -5.91
CA THR A 52 5.46 1.31 -5.58
C THR A 52 6.54 2.14 -6.26
N ASP A 53 7.27 2.93 -5.47
CA ASP A 53 8.49 3.54 -5.93
C ASP A 53 9.40 2.38 -6.38
N PRO A 54 9.83 2.34 -7.65
CA PRO A 54 10.79 1.35 -8.11
C PRO A 54 12.18 1.73 -7.57
N ARG A 55 12.32 1.97 -6.27
CA ARG A 55 13.62 1.92 -5.62
C ARG A 55 13.84 0.43 -5.38
N PRO A 56 14.75 -0.23 -6.13
CA PRO A 56 15.12 -1.59 -5.78
C PRO A 56 15.55 -1.55 -4.32
N ALA A 57 14.98 -2.45 -3.52
CA ALA A 57 15.45 -2.67 -2.15
C ALA A 57 16.96 -2.83 -2.27
N ALA A 58 17.71 -1.84 -1.79
CA ALA A 58 19.15 -1.88 -1.80
C ALA A 58 19.54 -3.14 -1.06
N ASN A 59 20.06 -4.09 -1.81
CA ASN A 59 20.52 -5.38 -1.33
C ASN A 59 21.60 -5.13 -0.26
N PRO A 60 21.40 -5.48 1.02
CA PRO A 60 22.47 -5.43 1.99
C PRO A 60 23.02 -6.84 2.13
N ALA A 61 24.02 -7.20 1.32
CA ALA A 61 25.06 -8.18 1.67
C ALA A 61 26.07 -8.29 0.52
N ALA A 62 27.18 -7.59 0.71
CA ALA A 62 28.50 -7.96 0.19
C ALA A 62 29.10 -9.08 1.06
#